data_AF-A0A3A0BEK9-F1
#
_entry.id   AF-A0A3A0BEK9-F1
#
_cell.length_a   1.000
_cell.length_b   1.000
_cell.length_c   1.000
_cell.angle_alpha   90.00
_cell.angle_beta   90.00
_cell.angle_gamma   90.00
#
_symmetry.space_group_name_H-M   'P 1'
#
loop_
_entity.id
_entity.type
_entity.pdbx_description
1 polymer ?
#
loop_
_entity_poly.entity_id
_entity_poly.type
_entity_poly.pdbx_seq_one_letter_code
_entity_poly.pdbx_strand_id
1 'polypeptide(L)'
;MATLMAWLALGVALAALGYAWKLNQELETAGRRLDRYNKALFDANDELRRLQERLQDETARLRVALRQQAHGPAFSPEMSVREALLTHPQAAQIFAGFHLGGCDHCAVEPDATLAQVSAQAGIDVQQLVGNLNLLVSRPALNGEPQLVKLPNVALEI
;
A
#
# COMPACT_ATOMS: atom_id res chain seq x y z
N MET A 1 -36.81 41.59 -53.76
CA MET A 1 -35.52 41.76 -53.05
C MET A 1 -35.50 41.05 -51.69
N ALA A 2 -36.53 41.18 -50.84
CA ALA A 2 -36.56 40.52 -49.53
C ALA A 2 -36.42 38.99 -49.57
N THR A 3 -37.01 38.32 -50.57
CA THR A 3 -36.92 36.86 -50.73
C THR A 3 -35.50 36.38 -51.02
N LEU A 4 -34.73 37.10 -51.84
CA LEU A 4 -33.33 36.77 -52.15
C LEU A 4 -32.44 36.86 -50.90
N MET A 5 -32.66 37.86 -50.05
CA MET A 5 -31.92 38.01 -48.80
C MET A 5 -32.23 36.90 -47.79
N ALA A 6 -33.49 36.44 -47.73
CA ALA A 6 -33.88 35.32 -46.89
C ALA A 6 -33.19 34.01 -47.32
N TRP A 7 -33.11 33.74 -48.64
CA TRP A 7 -32.40 32.57 -49.16
C TRP A 7 -30.90 32.62 -48.89
N LEU A 8 -30.27 33.80 -49.00
CA LEU A 8 -28.85 33.98 -48.64
C LEU A 8 -28.60 33.73 -47.15
N ALA A 9 -29.44 34.29 -46.28
CA ALA A 9 -29.34 34.08 -44.83
C ALA A 9 -29.50 32.60 -44.46
N LEU A 10 -30.46 31.90 -45.09
CA LEU A 10 -30.64 30.46 -44.90
C LEU A 10 -29.40 29.66 -45.33
N GLY A 11 -28.81 29.99 -46.49
CA GLY A 11 -27.60 29.34 -46.98
C GLY A 11 -26.42 29.49 -46.01
N VAL A 12 -26.21 30.69 -45.48
CA VAL A 12 -25.15 30.95 -44.48
C VAL A 12 -25.42 30.20 -43.18
N ALA A 13 -26.66 30.18 -42.69
CA ALA A 13 -27.02 29.45 -41.48
C ALA A 13 -26.78 27.93 -41.62
N LEU A 14 -27.15 27.35 -42.76
CA LEU A 14 -26.90 25.94 -43.06
C LEU A 14 -25.40 25.63 -43.15
N ALA A 15 -24.62 26.49 -43.79
CA ALA A 15 -23.17 26.34 -43.87
C ALA A 15 -22.51 26.41 -42.47
N ALA A 16 -22.94 27.36 -41.62
CA ALA A 16 -22.45 27.47 -40.25
C ALA A 16 -22.80 26.23 -39.41
N LEU A 17 -24.01 25.69 -39.57
CA LEU A 17 -24.46 24.49 -38.85
C LEU A 17 -23.67 23.25 -39.29
N GLY A 18 -23.42 23.10 -40.60
CA GLY A 18 -22.58 22.03 -41.14
C GLY A 18 -21.12 22.12 -40.65
N TYR A 19 -20.57 23.33 -40.58
CA TYR A 19 -19.22 23.55 -40.04
C TYR A 19 -19.14 23.25 -38.54
N ALA A 20 -20.11 23.70 -37.75
CA ALA A 20 -20.21 23.39 -36.33
C ALA A 20 -20.34 21.87 -36.08
N TRP A 21 -21.14 21.18 -36.88
CA TRP A 21 -21.27 19.72 -36.81
C TRP A 21 -19.94 19.00 -37.12
N LYS A 22 -19.23 19.43 -38.16
CA LYS A 22 -17.90 18.89 -38.48
C LYS A 22 -16.89 19.11 -37.35
N LEU A 23 -16.84 20.31 -36.77
CA LEU A 23 -15.97 20.61 -35.64
C LEU A 23 -16.30 19.75 -34.41
N ASN A 24 -17.58 19.52 -34.15
CA ASN A 24 -18.00 18.67 -33.04
C ASN A 24 -17.53 17.22 -33.25
N GLN A 25 -17.62 16.70 -34.49
CA GLN A 25 -17.06 15.39 -34.82
C GLN A 25 -15.54 15.32 -34.62
N GLU A 26 -14.80 16.35 -35.04
CA GLU A 26 -13.34 16.42 -34.85
C GLU A 26 -12.99 16.44 -33.35
N LEU A 27 -13.70 17.24 -32.54
CA LEU A 27 -13.53 17.28 -31.09
C LEU A 27 -13.82 15.93 -30.43
N GLU A 28 -14.88 15.22 -30.85
CA GLU A 28 -15.18 13.88 -30.35
C GLU A 28 -14.08 12.87 -30.69
N THR A 29 -13.44 12.99 -31.86
CA THR A 29 -12.30 12.12 -32.20
C THR A 29 -11.04 12.47 -31.42
N ALA A 30 -10.78 13.75 -31.18
CA ALA A 30 -9.66 14.22 -30.37
C ALA A 30 -9.82 13.81 -28.90
N GLY A 31 -11.03 13.97 -28.34
CA GLY A 31 -11.37 13.53 -26.98
C GLY A 31 -11.12 12.04 -26.78
N ARG A 32 -11.60 11.19 -27.70
CA ARG A 32 -11.34 9.74 -27.66
C ARG A 32 -9.86 9.38 -27.71
N ARG A 33 -9.01 10.17 -28.38
CA ARG A 33 -7.55 9.97 -28.37
C ARG A 33 -6.96 10.34 -27.02
N LEU A 34 -7.38 11.46 -26.45
CA LEU A 34 -6.93 11.94 -25.14
C LEU A 34 -7.30 10.94 -24.03
N ASP A 35 -8.51 10.38 -24.07
CA ASP A 35 -8.93 9.35 -23.10
C ASP A 35 -8.04 8.10 -23.15
N ARG A 36 -7.62 7.67 -24.35
CA ARG A 36 -6.68 6.54 -24.49
C ARG A 36 -5.30 6.86 -23.93
N TYR A 37 -4.79 8.08 -24.15
CA TYR A 37 -3.51 8.49 -23.58
C TYR A 37 -3.57 8.61 -22.06
N ASN A 38 -4.63 9.20 -21.51
CA ASN A 38 -4.85 9.27 -20.08
C ASN A 38 -4.88 7.87 -19.47
N LYS A 39 -5.65 6.94 -20.06
CA LYS A 39 -5.68 5.56 -19.61
C LYS A 39 -4.28 4.91 -19.64
N ALA A 40 -3.55 5.06 -20.74
CA ALA A 40 -2.20 4.51 -20.84
C ALA A 40 -1.24 5.10 -19.79
N LEU A 41 -1.36 6.39 -19.46
CA LEU A 41 -0.57 7.02 -18.40
C LEU A 41 -0.93 6.47 -17.01
N PHE A 42 -2.22 6.28 -16.73
CA PHE A 42 -2.65 5.66 -15.47
C PHE A 42 -2.15 4.21 -15.37
N ASP A 43 -2.31 3.41 -16.43
CA ASP A 43 -1.85 2.03 -16.48
C ASP A 43 -0.32 1.94 -16.27
N ALA A 44 0.46 2.84 -16.89
CA ALA A 44 1.91 2.91 -16.71
C ALA A 44 2.31 3.32 -15.28
N ASN A 45 1.60 4.27 -14.67
CA ASN A 45 1.88 4.68 -13.29
C ASN A 45 1.58 3.56 -12.29
N ASP A 46 0.50 2.82 -12.50
CA ASP A 46 0.17 1.64 -11.70
C ASP A 46 1.22 0.53 -11.85
N GLU A 47 1.76 0.34 -13.06
CA GLU A 47 2.86 -0.61 -13.29
C GLU A 47 4.14 -0.19 -12.56
N LEU A 48 4.51 1.09 -12.61
CA LEU A 48 5.67 1.64 -11.88
C LEU A 48 5.53 1.42 -10.38
N ARG A 49 4.35 1.70 -9.82
CA ARG A 49 4.06 1.46 -8.39
C ARG A 49 4.24 -0.02 -8.04
N ARG A 50 3.67 -0.93 -8.82
CA ARG A 50 3.81 -2.38 -8.60
C ARG A 50 5.25 -2.88 -8.74
N LEU A 51 6.05 -2.25 -9.59
CA LEU A 51 7.47 -2.58 -9.72
C LEU A 51 8.27 -2.09 -8.50
N GLN A 52 7.98 -0.87 -8.02
CA GLN A 52 8.57 -0.34 -6.80
C GLN A 52 8.25 -1.24 -5.59
N GLU A 53 6.98 -1.61 -5.40
CA GLU A 53 6.55 -2.51 -4.33
C GLU A 53 7.28 -3.86 -4.39
N ARG A 54 7.44 -4.44 -5.59
CA ARG A 54 8.20 -5.70 -5.79
C ARG A 54 9.68 -5.55 -5.45
N LEU A 55 10.32 -4.47 -5.88
CA LEU A 55 11.73 -4.21 -5.56
C LEU A 55 11.93 -4.03 -4.05
N GLN A 56 11.02 -3.33 -3.38
CA GLN A 56 11.06 -3.16 -1.93
C GLN A 56 10.90 -4.50 -1.21
N ASP A 57 9.99 -5.37 -1.67
CA ASP A 57 9.81 -6.70 -1.07
C ASP A 57 11.06 -7.58 -1.24
N GLU A 58 11.64 -7.62 -2.43
CA GLU A 58 12.85 -8.40 -2.70
C GLU A 58 14.07 -7.86 -1.93
N THR A 59 14.24 -6.54 -1.84
CA THR A 59 15.34 -5.96 -1.05
C THR A 59 15.19 -6.26 0.44
N ALA A 60 13.96 -6.24 0.98
CA ALA A 60 13.69 -6.64 2.36
C ALA A 60 14.02 -8.12 2.61
N ARG A 61 13.60 -9.02 1.70
CA ARG A 61 13.94 -10.45 1.76
C ARG A 61 15.45 -10.69 1.74
N LEU A 62 16.17 -10.03 0.84
CA LEU A 62 17.63 -10.14 0.74
C LEU A 62 18.32 -9.66 2.02
N ARG A 63 17.89 -8.52 2.58
CA ARG A 63 18.45 -8.01 3.84
C ARG A 63 18.22 -8.95 5.01
N VAL A 64 17.02 -9.53 5.12
CA VAL A 64 16.70 -10.53 6.16
C VAL A 64 17.58 -11.77 5.97
N ALA A 65 17.71 -12.29 4.75
CA ALA A 65 18.57 -13.44 4.46
C ALA A 65 20.05 -13.19 4.80
N LEU A 66 20.59 -12.01 4.47
CA LEU A 66 21.95 -11.62 4.83
C LEU A 66 22.14 -11.51 6.36
N ARG A 67 21.16 -10.96 7.08
CA ARG A 67 21.21 -10.88 8.55
C ARG A 67 21.19 -12.27 9.19
N GLN A 68 20.37 -13.19 8.68
CA GLN A 68 20.32 -14.57 9.17
C GLN A 68 21.67 -15.30 9.02
N GLN A 69 22.45 -14.98 7.97
CA GLN A 69 23.80 -15.51 7.78
C GLN A 69 24.85 -14.85 8.69
N ALA A 70 24.67 -13.57 9.04
CA ALA A 70 25.65 -12.79 9.78
C ALA A 70 25.69 -13.03 11.30
N HIS A 71 24.81 -13.90 11.84
CA HIS A 71 24.72 -14.23 13.29
C HIS A 71 24.61 -13.01 14.24
N GLY A 72 24.11 -11.86 13.76
CA GLY A 72 23.88 -10.65 14.55
C GLY A 72 22.56 -10.67 15.33
N PRO A 73 22.21 -9.58 16.05
CA PRO A 73 20.89 -9.44 16.67
C PRO A 73 19.79 -9.58 15.60
N ALA A 74 18.76 -10.38 15.89
CA ALA A 74 17.74 -10.72 14.90
C ALA A 74 16.83 -9.55 14.53
N PHE A 75 16.60 -8.64 15.48
CA PHE A 75 15.86 -7.40 15.27
C PHE A 75 16.68 -6.19 15.69
N SER A 76 16.59 -5.11 14.90
CA SER A 76 17.28 -3.84 15.15
C SER A 76 16.42 -2.62 14.83
N PRO A 77 16.66 -1.44 15.46
CA PRO A 77 15.83 -0.24 15.28
C PRO A 77 15.73 0.26 13.83
N GLU A 78 16.77 0.07 13.04
CA GLU A 78 16.90 0.53 11.66
C GLU A 78 16.24 -0.40 10.63
N MET A 79 15.80 -1.59 11.04
CA MET A 79 15.05 -2.50 10.16
C MET A 79 13.64 -1.96 9.89
N SER A 80 13.08 -2.26 8.72
CA SER A 80 11.69 -1.90 8.42
C SER A 80 10.69 -2.83 9.10
N VAL A 81 9.43 -2.38 9.24
CA VAL A 81 8.33 -3.23 9.72
C VAL A 81 8.18 -4.47 8.83
N ARG A 82 8.28 -4.32 7.50
CA ARG A 82 8.29 -5.42 6.53
C ARG A 82 9.41 -6.41 6.81
N GLU A 83 10.64 -5.93 7.02
CA GLU A 83 11.78 -6.78 7.37
C GLU A 83 11.52 -7.55 8.67
N ALA A 84 10.94 -6.90 9.68
CA ALA A 84 10.64 -7.54 10.96
C ALA A 84 9.58 -8.65 10.85
N LEU A 85 8.53 -8.41 10.06
CA LEU A 85 7.49 -9.42 9.78
C LEU A 85 8.04 -10.62 8.99
N LEU A 86 8.98 -10.38 8.06
CA LEU A 86 9.68 -11.44 7.34
C LEU A 86 10.65 -12.22 8.25
N THR A 87 11.23 -11.57 9.26
CA THR A 87 12.13 -12.24 10.22
C THR A 87 11.38 -13.23 11.11
N HIS A 88 10.19 -12.91 11.63
CA HIS A 88 9.43 -13.82 12.47
C HIS A 88 7.91 -13.57 12.41
N PRO A 89 7.07 -14.61 12.21
CA PRO A 89 5.62 -14.43 12.06
C PRO A 89 4.92 -13.88 13.32
N GLN A 90 5.42 -14.20 14.51
CA GLN A 90 4.89 -13.64 15.77
C GLN A 90 5.24 -12.16 15.99
N ALA A 91 6.09 -11.54 15.14
CA ALA A 91 6.35 -10.10 15.23
C ALA A 91 5.06 -9.28 15.08
N ALA A 92 4.09 -9.76 14.28
CA ALA A 92 2.77 -9.14 14.15
C ALA A 92 2.01 -9.05 15.49
N GLN A 93 2.15 -10.05 16.36
CA GLN A 93 1.49 -10.06 17.68
C GLN A 93 2.15 -9.05 18.63
N ILE A 94 3.47 -8.91 18.55
CA ILE A 94 4.20 -7.89 19.31
C ILE A 94 3.79 -6.50 18.84
N PHE A 95 3.76 -6.23 17.53
CA PHE A 95 3.28 -4.95 16.99
C PHE A 95 1.85 -4.63 17.41
N ALA A 96 0.95 -5.63 17.40
CA ALA A 96 -0.42 -5.45 17.86
C ALA A 96 -0.48 -5.04 19.33
N GLY A 97 0.35 -5.64 20.19
CA GLY A 97 0.48 -5.28 21.61
C GLY A 97 0.99 -3.86 21.84
N PHE A 98 1.70 -3.28 20.86
CA PHE A 98 2.18 -1.90 20.87
C PHE A 98 1.28 -0.95 20.06
N HIS A 99 0.14 -1.41 19.54
CA HIS A 99 -0.73 -0.65 18.63
C HIS A 99 -0.03 -0.15 17.35
N LEU A 100 1.06 -0.81 16.94
CA LEU A 100 1.84 -0.52 15.73
C LEU A 100 1.37 -1.37 14.54
N GLY A 101 0.08 -1.71 14.52
CA GLY A 101 -0.50 -2.60 13.52
C GLY A 101 -0.34 -4.09 13.82
N GLY A 102 -1.14 -4.88 13.11
CA GLY A 102 -1.41 -6.30 13.40
C GLY A 102 -2.82 -6.74 12.97
N CYS A 103 -3.67 -5.79 12.56
CA CYS A 103 -4.97 -6.00 11.95
C CYS A 103 -5.11 -5.12 10.69
N ASP A 104 -5.98 -5.51 9.74
CA ASP A 104 -6.14 -4.93 8.39
C ASP A 104 -6.48 -3.42 8.33
N HIS A 105 -6.64 -2.76 9.47
CA HIS A 105 -7.05 -1.34 9.58
C HIS A 105 -6.01 -0.42 10.22
N CYS A 106 -4.95 -0.95 10.83
CA CYS A 106 -3.90 -0.11 11.39
C CYS A 106 -2.92 0.27 10.28
N ALA A 107 -3.00 1.52 9.82
CA ALA A 107 -2.14 2.07 8.80
C ALA A 107 -0.71 2.27 9.32
N VAL A 108 0.08 1.19 9.36
CA VAL A 108 1.53 1.27 9.57
C VAL A 108 2.22 1.04 8.24
N GLU A 109 3.03 2.03 7.85
CA GLU A 109 3.80 1.98 6.62
C GLU A 109 4.82 0.82 6.70
N PRO A 110 4.71 -0.22 5.86
CA PRO A 110 5.59 -1.40 5.94
C PRO A 110 7.07 -1.06 5.79
N ASP A 111 7.37 0.03 5.08
CA ASP A 111 8.72 0.43 4.74
C ASP A 111 9.33 1.39 5.77
N ALA A 112 8.52 1.89 6.73
CA ALA A 112 9.04 2.69 7.83
C ALA A 112 9.89 1.83 8.79
N THR A 113 10.93 2.44 9.36
CA THR A 113 11.80 1.73 10.31
C THR A 113 11.11 1.54 11.66
N LEU A 114 11.52 0.53 12.42
CA LEU A 114 11.00 0.33 13.78
C LEU A 114 11.21 1.57 14.64
N ALA A 115 12.35 2.26 14.49
CA ALA A 115 12.60 3.54 15.15
C ALA A 115 11.63 4.64 14.74
N GLN A 116 11.32 4.78 13.45
CA GLN A 116 10.38 5.79 12.96
C GLN A 116 8.96 5.51 13.46
N VAL A 117 8.51 4.26 13.36
CA VAL A 117 7.17 3.84 13.79
C VAL A 117 7.01 3.99 15.30
N SER A 118 8.03 3.60 16.08
CA SER A 118 8.03 3.79 17.54
C SER A 118 7.98 5.28 17.90
N ALA A 119 8.76 6.13 17.21
CA ALA A 119 8.76 7.56 17.45
C ALA A 119 7.40 8.21 17.13
N GLN A 120 6.74 7.80 16.05
CA GLN A 120 5.40 8.29 15.69
C GLN A 120 4.33 7.89 16.71
N ALA A 121 4.46 6.70 17.31
CA ALA A 121 3.52 6.19 18.30
C ALA A 121 3.87 6.59 19.75
N GLY A 122 4.99 7.28 19.99
CA GLY A 122 5.45 7.64 21.34
C GLY A 122 5.95 6.45 22.17
N ILE A 123 6.46 5.42 21.51
CA ILE A 123 6.92 4.15 22.12
C ILE A 123 8.45 4.16 22.22
N ASP A 124 8.98 3.60 23.31
CA ASP A 124 10.42 3.36 23.40
C ASP A 124 10.84 2.24 22.41
N VAL A 125 11.60 2.63 21.39
CA VAL A 125 12.13 1.72 20.37
C VAL A 125 12.96 0.60 20.98
N GLN A 126 13.67 0.85 22.09
CA GLN A 126 14.48 -0.19 22.74
C GLN A 126 13.60 -1.23 23.42
N GLN A 127 12.47 -0.82 24.00
CA GLN A 127 11.47 -1.74 24.55
C GLN A 127 10.84 -2.61 23.46
N LEU A 128 10.46 -2.00 22.32
CA LEU A 128 9.91 -2.74 21.19
C LEU A 128 10.91 -3.77 20.63
N VAL A 129 12.13 -3.33 20.32
CA VAL A 129 13.18 -4.19 19.76
C VAL A 129 13.60 -5.27 20.77
N GLY A 130 13.62 -4.96 22.06
CA GLY A 130 13.83 -5.93 23.13
C GLY A 130 12.79 -7.04 23.11
N ASN A 131 11.50 -6.68 23.06
CA ASN A 131 10.39 -7.64 22.99
C ASN A 131 10.43 -8.50 21.72
N LEU A 132 10.82 -7.92 20.58
CA LEU A 132 10.99 -8.68 19.34
C LEU A 132 12.15 -9.69 19.42
N ASN A 133 13.28 -9.29 20.00
CA ASN A 133 14.44 -10.18 20.16
C ASN A 133 14.17 -11.36 21.12
N LEU A 134 13.18 -11.26 22.03
CA LEU A 134 12.73 -12.40 22.83
C LEU A 134 12.15 -13.53 21.98
N LEU A 135 11.59 -13.24 20.81
CA LEU A 135 11.04 -14.25 19.88
C LEU A 135 12.13 -15.19 19.35
N VAL A 136 13.37 -14.71 19.25
CA VAL A 136 14.50 -15.49 18.70
C VAL A 136 15.37 -16.07 19.80
N SER A 137 15.40 -15.41 20.96
CA SER A 137 16.17 -15.84 22.13
C SER A 137 15.51 -17.03 22.85
N ARG A 138 14.18 -17.17 22.77
CA ARG A 138 13.49 -18.38 23.21
C ARG A 138 13.44 -19.36 22.03
N PRO A 139 14.08 -20.55 22.12
CA PRO A 139 13.78 -21.61 21.20
C PRO A 139 12.29 -21.89 21.37
N ALA A 140 11.51 -21.60 20.34
CA ALA A 140 10.09 -21.66 20.44
C ALA A 140 9.69 -23.10 20.82
N LEU A 141 8.99 -23.24 21.93
CA LEU A 141 8.03 -24.33 22.16
C LEU A 141 6.87 -24.14 21.16
N ASN A 142 7.18 -24.11 19.86
CA ASN A 142 6.20 -24.08 18.79
C ASN A 142 5.64 -25.49 18.66
N GLY A 143 4.64 -25.82 19.48
CA GLY A 143 3.89 -27.07 19.33
C GLY A 143 2.96 -27.43 20.49
N GLU A 144 3.24 -26.99 21.72
CA GLU A 144 2.43 -27.41 22.87
C GLU A 144 1.52 -26.27 23.33
N PRO A 145 0.18 -26.40 23.25
CA PRO A 145 -0.73 -25.45 23.86
C PRO A 145 -0.42 -25.39 25.35
N GLN A 146 0.07 -24.24 25.82
CA GLN A 146 0.30 -24.03 27.24
C GLN A 146 -1.07 -24.08 27.94
N LEU A 147 -1.34 -25.19 28.62
CA LEU A 147 -2.51 -25.36 29.48
C LEU A 147 -2.44 -24.33 30.60
N VAL A 148 -3.00 -23.15 30.34
CA VAL A 148 -3.27 -22.16 31.38
C VAL A 148 -4.34 -22.78 32.26
N LYS A 149 -3.98 -23.11 33.52
CA LYS A 149 -4.97 -23.51 34.54
C LYS A 149 -5.93 -22.34 34.73
N LEU A 150 -7.08 -22.42 34.08
CA LEU A 150 -8.23 -21.58 34.40
C LEU A 150 -8.61 -21.91 35.85
N PRO A 151 -8.57 -20.95 36.79
CA PRO A 151 -9.04 -21.19 38.15
C PRO A 151 -10.51 -21.60 38.07
N ASN A 152 -10.85 -22.75 38.66
CA ASN A 152 -12.16 -23.40 38.68
C ASN A 152 -13.34 -22.42 38.52
N VAL A 153 -13.82 -22.26 37.29
CA VAL A 153 -15.13 -21.66 37.03
C VAL A 153 -16.13 -22.81 37.06
N ALA A 154 -16.76 -23.00 38.22
CA ALA A 154 -17.93 -23.86 38.31
C ALA A 154 -19.06 -23.18 37.53
N LEU A 155 -19.35 -23.70 36.35
CA LEU A 155 -20.59 -23.37 35.64
C LEU A 155 -21.69 -24.19 36.30
N GLU A 156 -22.39 -23.61 37.26
CA GLU A 156 -23.67 -24.13 37.72
C GLU A 156 -24.67 -23.96 36.58
N ILE A 157 -25.15 -25.08 36.04
CA ILE A 157 -26.23 -25.17 35.04
C ILE A 157 -27.49 -25.61 35.78
#